data_AF-A0A7C7PLA7-F1
#
_entry.id   AF-A0A7C7PLA7-F1
#
_cell.length_a   1.000
_cell.length_b   1.000
_cell.length_c   1.000
_cell.angle_alpha   90.00
_cell.angle_beta   90.00
_cell.angle_gamma   90.00
#
_symmetry.space_group_name_H-M   'P 1'
#
loop_
_entity.id
_entity.type
_entity.pdbx_description
1 polymer ?
#
loop_
_entity_poly.entity_id
_entity_poly.type
_entity_poly.pdbx_seq_one_letter_code
_entity_poly.pdbx_strand_id
1 'polypeptide(L)'
;MSALAEKVRFIKERLLDPFNVEGLDRDMEELCELMSTAKKEELIKVAKDFAQIKVLLGRNIGIVSGALELLIRRHGSVFSRRV
;
A
#
# COMPACT_ATOMS: atom_id res chain seq x y z
N MET A 1 19.19 11.94 3.96
CA MET A 1 19.28 10.73 3.10
C MET A 1 18.90 11.16 1.69
N SER A 2 18.78 10.28 0.69
CA SER A 2 18.17 10.70 -0.59
C SER A 2 16.66 10.81 -0.42
N ALA A 3 16.02 11.75 -1.14
CA ALA A 3 14.57 11.96 -1.07
C ALA A 3 13.79 10.66 -1.37
N LEU A 4 14.26 9.87 -2.34
CA LEU A 4 13.71 8.56 -2.67
C LEU A 4 13.77 7.59 -1.48
N ALA A 5 14.91 7.48 -0.80
CA ALA A 5 15.06 6.59 0.34
C ALA A 5 14.16 6.99 1.52
N GLU A 6 14.01 8.29 1.75
CA GLU A 6 13.11 8.83 2.77
C GLU A 6 11.65 8.52 2.43
N LYS A 7 11.23 8.72 1.17
CA LYS A 7 9.87 8.43 0.71
C LYS A 7 9.54 6.94 0.80
N VAL A 8 10.45 6.07 0.39
CA VAL A 8 10.31 4.62 0.53
C VAL A 8 10.17 4.21 2.00
N ARG A 9 10.97 4.77 2.90
CA ARG A 9 10.87 4.48 4.33
C ARG A 9 9.51 4.92 4.89
N PHE A 10 9.08 6.14 4.55
CA PHE A 10 7.82 6.70 4.98
C PHE A 10 6.63 5.84 4.55
N ILE A 11 6.54 5.48 3.26
CA ILE A 11 5.47 4.63 2.73
C ILE A 11 5.48 3.26 3.41
N LYS A 12 6.66 2.67 3.63
CA LYS A 12 6.78 1.39 4.33
C LYS A 12 6.22 1.46 5.76
N GLU A 13 6.51 2.52 6.51
CA GLU A 13 5.97 2.73 7.86
C GLU A 13 4.44 2.90 7.84
N ARG A 14 3.90 3.67 6.89
CA ARG A 14 2.45 3.84 6.72
C ARG A 14 1.75 2.51 6.46
N LEU A 15 2.32 1.68 5.60
CA LEU A 15 1.76 0.38 5.22
C LEU A 15 1.83 -0.68 6.32
N LEU A 16 2.46 -0.39 7.47
CA LEU A 16 2.35 -1.26 8.64
C LEU A 16 0.91 -1.33 9.14
N ASP A 17 0.17 -0.22 9.04
CA ASP A 17 -1.26 -0.15 9.29
C ASP A 17 -2.05 -0.35 7.98
N PRO A 18 -2.83 -1.44 7.83
CA PRO A 18 -3.61 -1.70 6.64
C PRO A 18 -4.75 -0.70 6.37
N PHE A 19 -5.16 0.10 7.36
CA PHE A 19 -6.25 1.06 7.22
C PHE A 19 -5.77 2.51 7.03
N ASN A 20 -4.46 2.74 7.08
CA ASN A 20 -3.85 4.05 6.85
C ASN A 20 -3.77 4.38 5.35
N VAL A 21 -4.92 4.60 4.72
CA VAL A 21 -5.07 4.82 3.27
C VAL A 21 -5.08 6.30 2.87
N GLU A 22 -5.25 7.22 3.82
CA GLU A 22 -5.44 8.64 3.54
C GLU A 22 -4.19 9.27 2.92
N GLY A 23 -4.28 9.68 1.65
CA GLY A 23 -3.15 10.28 0.93
C GLY A 23 -2.08 9.28 0.47
N LEU A 24 -2.34 7.97 0.63
CA LEU A 24 -1.42 6.92 0.16
C LEU A 24 -1.27 6.92 -1.37
N ASP A 25 -2.31 7.32 -2.09
CA ASP A 25 -2.31 7.52 -3.54
C ASP A 25 -1.26 8.56 -3.96
N ARG A 26 -1.31 9.74 -3.36
CA ARG A 26 -0.36 10.84 -3.61
C ARG A 26 1.06 10.46 -3.20
N ASP A 27 1.22 9.75 -2.09
CA ASP A 27 2.52 9.25 -1.66
C ASP A 27 3.14 8.28 -2.68
N MET A 28 2.32 7.40 -3.27
CA MET A 28 2.75 6.45 -4.28
C MET A 28 3.05 7.13 -5.62
N GLU A 29 2.29 8.14 -6.02
CA GLU A 29 2.57 8.96 -7.21
C GLU A 29 3.93 9.67 -7.09
N GLU A 30 4.16 10.36 -5.98
CA GLU A 30 5.43 11.04 -5.72
C GLU A 30 6.61 10.04 -5.67
N LEU A 31 6.39 8.84 -5.11
CA LEU A 31 7.39 7.78 -5.17
C LEU A 31 7.72 7.38 -6.62
N CYS A 32 6.73 7.26 -7.49
CA CYS A 32 6.93 6.93 -8.90
C CYS A 32 7.72 8.03 -9.63
N GLU A 33 7.40 9.30 -9.36
CA GLU A 33 8.14 10.44 -9.91
C GLU A 33 9.61 10.45 -9.47
N LEU A 34 9.86 10.24 -8.18
CA LEU A 34 11.21 10.13 -7.64
C LEU A 34 11.98 8.95 -8.26
N MET A 35 11.33 7.79 -8.45
CA MET A 35 11.95 6.64 -9.09
C MET A 35 12.26 6.88 -10.58
N SER A 36 11.44 7.66 -11.28
CA SER A 36 11.63 7.97 -12.70
C SER A 36 12.85 8.85 -12.97
N THR A 37 13.23 9.69 -12.00
CA THR A 37 14.34 10.63 -12.09
C THR A 37 15.59 10.18 -11.32
N ALA A 38 15.49 9.13 -10.50
CA ALA A 38 16.59 8.61 -9.71
C ALA A 38 17.67 7.91 -10.54
N LYS A 39 18.90 7.99 -10.03
CA LYS A 39 20.04 7.26 -10.62
C LYS A 39 19.93 5.77 -10.33
N LYS A 40 20.54 4.94 -11.20
CA LYS A 40 20.54 3.48 -11.06
C LYS A 40 21.06 3.02 -9.69
N GLU A 41 22.09 3.68 -9.16
CA GLU A 41 22.67 3.35 -7.85
C GLU A 41 21.69 3.58 -6.70
N GLU A 42 20.84 4.60 -6.80
CA GLU A 42 19.81 4.88 -5.79
C GLU A 42 18.68 3.86 -5.86
N LEU A 43 18.25 3.51 -7.08
CA LEU A 43 17.25 2.47 -7.30
C LEU A 43 17.70 1.11 -6.72
N ILE A 44 18.97 0.75 -6.91
CA ILE A 44 19.54 -0.48 -6.32
C ILE A 44 19.50 -0.42 -4.79
N LYS A 45 19.81 0.72 -4.18
CA LYS A 45 19.79 0.88 -2.72
C LYS A 45 18.38 0.70 -2.13
N VAL A 46 17.36 1.20 -2.81
CA VAL A 46 15.97 1.13 -2.31
C VAL A 46 15.22 -0.11 -2.77
N ALA A 47 15.78 -0.93 -3.66
CA ALA A 47 15.10 -2.08 -4.26
C ALA A 47 14.57 -3.08 -3.22
N LYS A 48 15.35 -3.34 -2.16
CA LYS A 48 14.94 -4.24 -1.06
C LYS A 48 13.76 -3.68 -0.29
N ASP A 49 13.78 -2.39 0.04
CA ASP A 49 12.69 -1.75 0.77
C ASP A 49 11.43 -1.64 -0.09
N PHE A 50 11.57 -1.36 -1.39
CA PHE A 50 10.44 -1.35 -2.31
C PHE A 50 9.80 -2.73 -2.47
N ALA A 51 10.60 -3.81 -2.46
CA ALA A 51 10.06 -5.17 -2.42
C ALA A 51 9.22 -5.43 -1.15
N GLN A 52 9.63 -4.89 0.01
CA GLN A 52 8.84 -4.98 1.24
C GLN A 52 7.52 -4.21 1.13
N ILE A 53 7.51 -3.03 0.50
CA ILE A 53 6.29 -2.27 0.21
C ILE A 53 5.29 -3.12 -0.58
N LYS A 54 5.73 -3.81 -1.64
CA LYS A 54 4.86 -4.70 -2.42
C LYS A 54 4.24 -5.81 -1.58
N VAL A 55 5.03 -6.42 -0.69
CA VAL A 55 4.54 -7.46 0.22
C VAL A 55 3.52 -6.91 1.21
N LEU A 56 3.78 -5.74 1.79
CA LEU A 56 2.85 -5.08 2.71
C LEU A 56 1.54 -4.70 2.03
N LEU A 57 1.58 -4.14 0.81
CA LEU A 57 0.38 -3.85 0.02
C LEU A 57 -0.45 -5.12 -0.22
N GLY A 58 0.18 -6.20 -0.67
CA GLY A 58 -0.51 -7.48 -0.88
C GLY A 58 -1.16 -8.01 0.39
N ARG A 59 -0.44 -7.97 1.52
CA ARG A 59 -0.97 -8.35 2.84
C ARG A 59 -2.17 -7.49 3.22
N ASN A 60 -2.07 -6.17 3.08
CA ASN A 60 -3.12 -5.24 3.50
C ASN A 60 -4.38 -5.39 2.64
N ILE A 61 -4.23 -5.59 1.33
CA ILE A 61 -5.34 -5.93 0.42
C ILE A 61 -6.01 -7.24 0.86
N GLY A 62 -5.23 -8.25 1.24
CA GLY A 62 -5.75 -9.52 1.74
C GLY A 62 -6.57 -9.35 3.03
N ILE A 63 -6.08 -8.55 3.98
CA ILE A 63 -6.78 -8.23 5.24
C ILE A 63 -8.13 -7.56 4.94
N VAL A 64 -8.13 -6.50 4.12
CA VAL A 64 -9.34 -5.75 3.80
C VAL A 64 -10.33 -6.63 3.05
N SER A 65 -9.87 -7.38 2.05
CA SER A 65 -10.74 -8.26 1.24
C SER A 65 -11.36 -9.37 2.08
N GLY A 66 -10.58 -10.00 2.97
CA GLY A 66 -11.11 -11.02 3.87
C GLY A 66 -12.11 -10.47 4.88
N ALA A 67 -11.89 -9.26 5.39
CA ALA A 67 -12.85 -8.59 6.26
C ALA A 67 -14.17 -8.27 5.52
N LEU A 68 -14.09 -7.79 4.28
CA LEU A 68 -15.25 -7.54 3.42
C LEU A 68 -16.02 -8.84 3.12
N GLU A 69 -15.33 -9.94 2.84
CA GLU A 69 -15.96 -11.23 2.60
C GLU A 69 -16.78 -11.71 3.81
N LEU A 70 -16.25 -11.56 5.03
CA LEU A 70 -16.97 -11.90 6.26
C LEU A 70 -18.22 -11.05 6.45
N LEU A 71 -18.15 -9.75 6.14
CA LEU A 71 -19.30 -8.84 6.19
C LEU A 71 -20.38 -9.25 5.19
N ILE A 72 -20.00 -9.55 3.94
CA ILE A 72 -20.92 -10.02 2.90
C ILE A 72 -21.58 -11.34 3.32
N ARG A 73 -20.83 -12.30 3.87
CA ARG A 73 -21.39 -13.57 4.34
C ARG A 73 -22.37 -13.40 5.51
N ARG A 74 -22.10 -12.48 6.44
CA ARG A 74 -22.94 -12.25 7.62
C ARG A 74 -24.18 -11.40 7.35
N HIS A 75 -24.08 -10.42 6.46
CA HIS A 75 -25.16 -9.44 6.22
C HIS A 75 -25.71 -9.45 4.79
N GLY A 76 -25.14 -10.23 3.86
CA GLY A 76 -25.61 -10.31 2.47
C GLY A 76 -27.07 -10.75 2.34
N SER A 77 -27.57 -11.57 3.28
CA SER A 77 -28.99 -11.95 3.35
C SER A 77 -29.92 -10.81 3.78
N VAL A 78 -29.40 -9.77 4.45
CA VAL A 78 -30.14 -8.56 4.82
C VAL A 78 -30.26 -7.63 3.61
N PHE A 79 -29.21 -7.54 2.80
CA PHE A 79 -29.22 -6.75 1.56
C PHE A 79 -30.00 -7.41 0.43
N SER A 80 -30.05 -8.75 0.36
CA SER A 80 -30.81 -9.48 -0.66
C SER A 80 -32.33 -9.52 -0.44
N ARG A 81 -32.83 -9.08 0.73
CA ARG A 81 -34.26 -9.11 1.08
C ARG A 81 -34.99 -7.78 0.85
N ARG A 82 -34.29 -6.73 0.41
CA ARG A 82 -34.87 -5.39 0.15
C ARG A 82 -34.87 -4.99 -1.33
N VAL A 83 -34.48 -5.89 -2.23
CA VAL A 83 -34.57 -5.71 -3.69
C VAL A 83 -35.48 -6.79 -4.25
#